data_AF-A0AAV5RKH4-F1
#
_entry.id   AF-A0AAV5RKH4-F1
#
_cell.length_a   1.000
_cell.length_b   1.000
_cell.length_c   1.000
_cell.angle_alpha   90.00
_cell.angle_beta   90.00
_cell.angle_gamma   90.00
#
_symmetry.space_group_name_H-M   'P 1'
#
loop_
_entity.id
_entity.type
_entity.pdbx_description
1 polymer ?
#
loop_
_entity_poly.entity_id
_entity_poly.type
_entity_poly.pdbx_seq_one_letter_code
_entity_poly.pdbx_strand_id
1 'polypeptide(L)'
;MSEYRDRKQVELDVQRLSLNKASSSKLNKRIRKILQANPDLHYYQGFHDIAQHTKSTKQLEQLAFNHLRDFLATDFQPTLQILQLVPELLVLADPDAVGKQIQGQNSDMISKGLFAVSPIITLFSHTCDDPQLITHIIQKVLKHGISYSIYLFVALCVQPDCRTLILEASDPDEIYMALINVGSKLDMENISIVEMHANKIKSQHPLSSLESFSQISQYSVLKTGSLTNTNTVMFTVRQIGKPQ
;
A
#
# COMPACT_ATOMS: atom_id res chain seq x y z
N MET A 1 8.48 -22.71 -24.25
CA MET A 1 8.53 -21.92 -23.01
C MET A 1 7.10 -21.83 -22.49
N SER A 2 6.80 -22.35 -21.30
CA SER A 2 5.44 -22.20 -20.75
C SER A 2 5.11 -20.72 -20.60
N GLU A 3 3.88 -20.35 -20.90
CA GLU A 3 3.36 -19.02 -20.58
C GLU A 3 3.37 -18.90 -19.05
N TYR A 4 4.13 -17.94 -18.51
CA TYR A 4 4.14 -17.73 -17.06
C TYR A 4 2.83 -17.06 -16.65
N ARG A 5 2.31 -17.44 -15.49
CA ARG A 5 0.94 -17.19 -15.02
C ARG A 5 0.41 -15.78 -15.31
N ASP A 6 1.19 -14.77 -14.95
CA ASP A 6 0.71 -13.38 -14.91
C ASP A 6 0.93 -12.63 -16.23
N ARG A 7 1.31 -13.32 -17.31
CA ARG A 7 1.70 -12.68 -18.56
C ARG A 7 0.66 -11.75 -19.14
N LYS A 8 -0.53 -12.29 -19.36
CA LYS A 8 -1.62 -11.57 -20.03
C LYS A 8 -2.05 -10.37 -19.19
N GLN A 9 -2.14 -10.56 -17.87
CA GLN A 9 -2.56 -9.48 -16.96
C GLN A 9 -1.56 -8.33 -16.94
N VAL A 10 -0.25 -8.61 -16.82
CA VAL A 10 0.79 -7.58 -16.87
C VAL A 10 0.76 -6.83 -18.21
N GLU A 11 0.61 -7.53 -19.33
CA GLU A 11 0.56 -6.91 -20.65
C GLU A 11 -0.68 -6.02 -20.82
N LEU A 12 -1.85 -6.46 -20.34
CA LEU A 12 -3.10 -5.67 -20.36
C LEU A 12 -2.99 -4.41 -19.51
N ASP A 13 -2.47 -4.53 -18.29
CA ASP A 13 -2.38 -3.41 -17.36
C ASP A 13 -1.36 -2.36 -17.81
N VAL A 14 -0.21 -2.78 -18.35
CA VAL A 14 0.77 -1.83 -18.92
C VAL A 14 0.21 -1.10 -20.15
N GLN A 15 -0.71 -1.72 -20.91
CA GLN A 15 -1.37 -1.03 -22.04
C GLN A 15 -2.28 0.11 -21.58
N ARG A 16 -2.88 0.02 -20.39
CA ARG A 16 -3.76 1.06 -19.83
C ARG A 16 -3.01 2.35 -19.51
N LEU A 17 -1.70 2.28 -19.25
CA LEU A 17 -0.84 3.44 -18.98
C LEU A 17 -0.62 4.36 -20.19
N SER A 18 -1.10 4.00 -21.39
CA SER A 18 -0.97 4.82 -22.61
C SER A 18 0.46 5.24 -22.96
N LEU A 19 1.46 4.45 -22.52
CA LEU A 19 2.88 4.68 -22.82
C LEU A 19 3.20 4.34 -24.29
N ASN A 20 4.27 4.95 -24.81
CA ASN A 20 4.79 4.56 -26.13
C ASN A 20 5.26 3.09 -26.12
N LYS A 21 5.26 2.45 -27.31
CA LYS A 21 5.57 1.02 -27.48
C LYS A 21 6.91 0.61 -26.85
N ALA A 22 7.94 1.44 -26.94
CA ALA A 22 9.26 1.14 -26.38
C ALA A 22 9.23 1.16 -24.84
N SER A 23 8.59 2.17 -24.24
CA SER A 23 8.38 2.27 -22.80
C SER A 23 7.52 1.13 -22.26
N SER A 24 6.41 0.81 -22.92
CA SER A 24 5.54 -0.33 -22.54
C SER A 24 6.28 -1.65 -22.60
N SER A 25 7.07 -1.89 -23.64
CA SER A 25 7.90 -3.10 -23.76
C SER A 25 8.96 -3.18 -22.66
N LYS A 26 9.62 -2.05 -22.35
CA LYS A 26 10.62 -1.97 -21.28
C LYS A 26 9.99 -2.24 -19.91
N LEU A 27 8.85 -1.62 -19.59
CA LEU A 27 8.14 -1.80 -18.33
C LEU A 27 7.68 -3.25 -18.15
N ASN A 28 7.03 -3.80 -19.17
CA ASN A 28 6.68 -5.22 -19.23
C ASN A 28 7.90 -6.08 -18.91
N LYS A 29 9.00 -5.94 -19.66
CA LYS A 29 10.20 -6.78 -19.45
C LYS A 29 10.73 -6.71 -18.01
N ARG A 30 10.64 -5.55 -17.34
CA ARG A 30 11.09 -5.37 -15.95
C ARG A 30 10.21 -6.13 -14.95
N ILE A 31 8.89 -5.92 -15.00
CA ILE A 31 7.93 -6.61 -14.12
C ILE A 31 8.06 -8.13 -14.31
N ARG A 32 8.10 -8.55 -15.58
CA ARG A 32 8.20 -9.96 -15.98
C ARG A 32 9.47 -10.62 -15.46
N LYS A 33 10.61 -9.95 -15.57
CA LYS A 33 11.89 -10.48 -15.10
C LYS A 33 11.84 -10.81 -13.60
N ILE A 34 11.17 -9.97 -12.80
CA ILE A 34 11.05 -10.18 -11.35
C ILE A 34 10.13 -11.37 -11.07
N LEU A 35 8.92 -11.40 -11.65
CA LEU A 35 7.95 -12.47 -11.40
C LEU A 35 8.43 -13.84 -11.91
N GLN A 36 9.07 -13.89 -13.09
CA GLN A 36 9.60 -15.14 -13.64
C GLN A 36 10.75 -15.71 -12.82
N ALA A 37 11.58 -14.84 -12.22
CA ALA A 37 12.66 -15.27 -11.35
C ALA A 37 12.16 -15.73 -9.97
N ASN A 38 10.91 -15.39 -9.60
CA ASN A 38 10.35 -15.59 -8.28
C ASN A 38 8.91 -16.12 -8.36
N PRO A 39 8.72 -17.41 -8.65
CA PRO A 39 7.39 -18.02 -8.87
C PRO A 39 6.44 -17.95 -7.68
N ASP A 40 6.97 -17.67 -6.48
CA ASP A 40 6.18 -17.49 -5.25
C ASP A 40 5.54 -16.09 -5.18
N LEU A 41 5.98 -15.12 -6.00
CA LEU A 41 5.36 -13.80 -6.13
C LEU A 41 4.24 -13.83 -7.18
N HIS A 42 3.09 -13.29 -6.82
CA HIS A 42 1.89 -13.23 -7.63
C HIS A 42 1.56 -11.78 -7.97
N TYR A 43 1.34 -11.48 -9.25
CA TYR A 43 0.98 -10.13 -9.66
C TYR A 43 -0.38 -9.69 -9.10
N TYR A 44 -0.46 -8.46 -8.61
CA TYR A 44 -1.72 -7.76 -8.31
C TYR A 44 -1.91 -6.56 -9.24
N GLN A 45 -3.18 -6.24 -9.55
CA GLN A 45 -3.52 -5.06 -10.33
C GLN A 45 -3.15 -3.79 -9.55
N GLY A 46 -2.32 -2.94 -10.15
CA GLY A 46 -1.74 -1.74 -9.51
C GLY A 46 -0.23 -1.82 -9.29
N PHE A 47 0.38 -3.01 -9.35
CA PHE A 47 1.85 -3.13 -9.25
C PHE A 47 2.57 -2.42 -10.43
N HIS A 48 1.91 -2.35 -11.60
CA HIS A 48 2.42 -1.64 -12.76
C HIS A 48 2.48 -0.11 -12.55
N ASP A 49 1.55 0.45 -11.77
CA ASP A 49 1.50 1.87 -11.43
C ASP A 49 2.75 2.28 -10.65
N ILE A 50 3.21 1.45 -9.69
CA ILE A 50 4.48 1.69 -9.00
C ILE A 50 5.66 1.51 -9.96
N ALA A 51 5.63 0.43 -10.74
CA ALA A 51 6.75 0.00 -11.56
C ALA A 51 7.18 1.05 -12.61
N GLN A 52 6.24 1.81 -13.17
CA GLN A 52 6.56 2.88 -14.13
C GLN A 52 7.40 4.01 -13.50
N HIS A 53 7.24 4.31 -12.21
CA HIS A 53 7.97 5.39 -11.52
C HIS A 53 9.31 4.94 -10.92
N THR A 54 9.64 3.64 -10.99
CA THR A 54 10.93 3.15 -10.50
C THR A 54 12.06 3.38 -11.52
N LYS A 55 13.20 3.85 -11.04
CA LYS A 55 14.39 4.23 -11.82
C LYS A 55 15.10 3.04 -12.49
N SER A 56 15.00 1.85 -11.91
CA SER A 56 15.69 0.64 -12.40
C SER A 56 14.98 -0.64 -12.02
N THR A 57 15.29 -1.76 -12.70
CA THR A 57 14.78 -3.09 -12.29
C THR A 57 15.21 -3.43 -10.87
N LYS A 58 16.43 -3.07 -10.46
CA LYS A 58 16.94 -3.31 -9.11
C LYS A 58 16.10 -2.58 -8.04
N GLN A 59 15.69 -1.35 -8.30
CA GLN A 59 14.82 -0.62 -7.38
C GLN A 59 13.43 -1.27 -7.27
N LEU A 60 12.85 -1.67 -8.40
CA LEU A 60 11.57 -2.38 -8.41
C LEU A 60 11.65 -3.72 -7.66
N GLU A 61 12.75 -4.44 -7.82
CA GLU A 61 13.04 -5.67 -7.11
C GLU A 61 13.14 -5.44 -5.60
N GLN A 62 13.87 -4.40 -5.16
CA GLN A 62 13.92 -4.00 -3.75
C GLN A 62 12.53 -3.67 -3.18
N LEU A 63 11.70 -2.91 -3.91
CA LEU A 63 10.33 -2.63 -3.51
C LEU A 63 9.50 -3.90 -3.38
N ALA A 64 9.49 -4.74 -4.42
CA ALA A 64 8.73 -5.98 -4.46
C ALA A 64 9.04 -6.87 -3.25
N PHE A 65 10.32 -7.03 -2.92
CA PHE A 65 10.74 -7.96 -1.87
C PHE A 65 10.70 -7.41 -0.47
N ASN A 66 11.06 -6.15 -0.26
CA ASN A 66 11.23 -5.60 1.09
C ASN A 66 10.03 -4.81 1.56
N HIS A 67 9.13 -4.42 0.65
CA HIS A 67 8.06 -3.46 0.97
C HIS A 67 6.69 -3.83 0.41
N LEU A 68 6.60 -4.64 -0.64
CA LEU A 68 5.33 -5.00 -1.29
C LEU A 68 5.04 -6.50 -1.29
N ARG A 69 5.89 -7.30 -0.64
CA ARG A 69 5.87 -8.77 -0.73
C ARG A 69 4.57 -9.37 -0.22
N ASP A 70 4.00 -8.81 0.85
CA ASP A 70 2.71 -9.23 1.39
C ASP A 70 1.56 -9.01 0.39
N PHE A 71 1.66 -8.00 -0.48
CA PHE A 71 0.68 -7.73 -1.54
C PHE A 71 0.91 -8.60 -2.79
N LEU A 72 2.09 -9.18 -2.92
CA LEU A 72 2.47 -10.13 -3.97
C LEU A 72 2.31 -11.59 -3.50
N ALA A 73 1.67 -11.82 -2.35
CA ALA A 73 1.37 -13.17 -1.87
C ALA A 73 0.28 -13.82 -2.71
N THR A 74 0.23 -15.16 -2.71
CA THR A 74 -0.82 -15.92 -3.40
C THR A 74 -2.21 -15.68 -2.80
N ASP A 75 -2.28 -15.49 -1.48
CA ASP A 75 -3.50 -15.24 -0.73
C ASP A 75 -3.63 -13.73 -0.45
N PHE A 76 -4.84 -13.22 -0.38
CA PHE A 76 -5.14 -11.84 -0.01
C PHE A 76 -5.00 -11.59 1.51
N GLN A 77 -5.00 -12.63 2.34
CA GLN A 77 -4.93 -12.52 3.80
C GLN A 77 -3.78 -11.62 4.31
N PRO A 78 -2.52 -11.76 3.87
CA PRO A 78 -1.43 -10.87 4.30
C PRO A 78 -1.72 -9.39 3.97
N THR A 79 -2.38 -9.12 2.84
CA THR A 79 -2.82 -7.77 2.48
C THR A 79 -3.90 -7.29 3.44
N LEU A 80 -4.91 -8.13 3.69
CA LEU A 80 -6.01 -7.82 4.61
C LEU A 80 -5.52 -7.51 6.02
N GLN A 81 -4.58 -8.31 6.55
CA GLN A 81 -3.99 -8.07 7.87
C GLN A 81 -3.27 -6.72 7.97
N ILE A 82 -2.61 -6.28 6.89
CA ILE A 82 -2.00 -4.94 6.81
C ILE A 82 -3.08 -3.85 6.78
N LEU A 83 -4.14 -4.05 6.00
CA LEU A 83 -5.23 -3.07 5.86
C LEU A 83 -6.04 -2.89 7.16
N GLN A 84 -6.20 -3.96 7.94
CA GLN A 84 -6.88 -3.91 9.24
C GLN A 84 -6.17 -3.00 10.28
N LEU A 85 -4.88 -2.71 10.09
CA LEU A 85 -4.19 -1.70 10.92
C LEU A 85 -4.76 -0.30 10.71
N VAL A 86 -5.30 0.01 9.53
CA VAL A 86 -5.73 1.36 9.13
C VAL A 86 -6.92 1.85 9.97
N PRO A 87 -8.06 1.13 10.06
CA PRO A 87 -9.17 1.57 10.90
C PRO A 87 -8.79 1.64 12.38
N GLU A 88 -8.01 0.69 12.90
CA GLU A 88 -7.52 0.74 14.30
C GLU A 88 -6.69 2.01 14.56
N LEU A 89 -5.77 2.33 13.64
CA LEU A 89 -4.93 3.51 13.76
C LEU A 89 -5.71 4.82 13.56
N LEU A 90 -6.72 4.85 12.70
CA LEU A 90 -7.62 6.00 12.53
C LEU A 90 -8.39 6.32 13.81
N VAL A 91 -8.89 5.28 14.49
CA VAL A 91 -9.55 5.42 15.79
C VAL A 91 -8.63 6.06 16.81
N LEU A 92 -7.35 5.68 16.84
CA LEU A 92 -6.39 6.28 17.77
C LEU A 92 -5.96 7.68 17.36
N ALA A 93 -5.87 7.96 16.06
CA ALA A 93 -5.40 9.24 15.53
C ALA A 93 -6.42 10.39 15.67
N ASP A 94 -7.72 10.10 15.56
CA ASP A 94 -8.81 11.09 15.69
C ASP A 94 -10.05 10.45 16.34
N PRO A 95 -9.97 10.05 17.63
CA PRO A 95 -10.98 9.22 18.30
C PRO A 95 -12.36 9.87 18.36
N ASP A 96 -12.43 11.18 18.60
CA ASP A 96 -13.69 11.89 18.84
C ASP A 96 -14.42 12.29 17.54
N ALA A 97 -13.83 12.03 16.38
CA ALA A 97 -14.39 12.38 15.08
C ALA A 97 -14.27 11.26 14.06
N VAL A 98 -13.21 11.18 13.24
CA VAL A 98 -13.10 10.15 12.20
C VAL A 98 -13.18 8.75 12.82
N GLY A 99 -12.52 8.52 13.96
CA GLY A 99 -12.58 7.28 14.72
C GLY A 99 -14.01 6.88 15.11
N LYS A 100 -14.73 7.80 15.76
CA LYS A 100 -16.14 7.60 16.12
C LYS A 100 -17.03 7.36 14.89
N GLN A 101 -16.80 8.10 13.81
CA GLN A 101 -17.57 8.00 12.57
C GLN A 101 -17.44 6.61 11.95
N ILE A 102 -16.23 6.04 11.90
CA ILE A 102 -16.00 4.71 11.30
C ILE A 102 -16.37 3.56 12.25
N GLN A 103 -16.23 3.72 13.57
CA GLN A 103 -16.64 2.70 14.54
C GLN A 103 -18.16 2.59 14.69
N GLY A 104 -18.89 3.69 14.47
CA GLY A 104 -20.34 3.70 14.52
C GLY A 104 -21.01 2.94 13.37
N GLN A 105 -20.26 2.59 12.32
CA GLN A 105 -20.78 1.88 11.16
C GLN A 105 -20.63 0.37 11.36
N ASN A 106 -21.74 -0.37 11.30
CA ASN A 106 -21.73 -1.83 11.23
C ASN A 106 -21.32 -2.30 9.82
N SER A 107 -20.11 -1.95 9.37
CA SER A 107 -19.60 -2.27 8.03
C SER A 107 -18.35 -3.14 8.07
N ASP A 108 -18.45 -4.33 7.49
CA ASP A 108 -17.34 -5.26 7.32
C ASP A 108 -16.23 -4.67 6.44
N MET A 109 -16.58 -3.89 5.41
CA MET A 109 -15.59 -3.29 4.51
C MET A 109 -14.75 -2.21 5.21
N ILE A 110 -15.38 -1.39 6.05
CA ILE A 110 -14.70 -0.35 6.83
C ILE A 110 -13.84 -0.99 7.92
N SER A 111 -14.38 -1.92 8.70
CA SER A 111 -13.62 -2.61 9.76
C SER A 111 -12.43 -3.40 9.23
N LYS A 112 -12.51 -3.91 7.98
CA LYS A 112 -11.38 -4.56 7.29
C LYS A 112 -10.40 -3.59 6.62
N GLY A 113 -10.68 -2.28 6.62
CA GLY A 113 -9.81 -1.28 5.99
C GLY A 113 -9.79 -1.35 4.46
N LEU A 114 -10.82 -1.92 3.80
CA LEU A 114 -10.80 -2.13 2.35
C LEU A 114 -10.78 -0.83 1.54
N PHE A 115 -11.21 0.29 2.13
CA PHE A 115 -11.10 1.62 1.52
C PHE A 115 -9.65 2.05 1.26
N ALA A 116 -8.69 1.49 2.01
CA ALA A 116 -7.28 1.87 1.93
C ALA A 116 -6.47 1.01 0.93
N VAL A 117 -7.10 0.02 0.27
CA VAL A 117 -6.43 -0.92 -0.64
C VAL A 117 -5.59 -0.16 -1.67
N SER A 118 -6.22 0.69 -2.47
CA SER A 118 -5.58 1.41 -3.57
C SER A 118 -4.37 2.24 -3.12
N PRO A 119 -4.50 3.25 -2.23
CA PRO A 119 -3.37 4.11 -1.86
C PRO A 119 -2.23 3.34 -1.18
N ILE A 120 -2.51 2.25 -0.46
CA ILE A 120 -1.45 1.48 0.23
C ILE A 120 -0.74 0.53 -0.73
N ILE A 121 -1.47 -0.33 -1.47
CA ILE A 121 -0.81 -1.35 -2.31
C ILE A 121 -0.16 -0.74 -3.54
N THR A 122 -0.61 0.44 -4.00
CA THR A 122 0.00 1.16 -5.12
C THR A 122 0.91 2.29 -4.67
N LEU A 123 1.18 2.47 -3.38
CA LEU A 123 1.96 3.62 -2.87
C LEU A 123 1.46 4.97 -3.43
N PHE A 124 0.14 5.17 -3.42
CA PHE A 124 -0.58 6.33 -3.97
C PHE A 124 -0.46 6.53 -5.49
N SER A 125 0.30 5.71 -6.22
CA SER A 125 0.49 5.90 -7.67
C SER A 125 -0.76 5.67 -8.52
N HIS A 126 -1.80 5.08 -7.95
CA HIS A 126 -3.10 4.90 -8.60
C HIS A 126 -4.07 6.05 -8.30
N THR A 127 -3.89 6.75 -7.18
CA THR A 127 -4.80 7.81 -6.71
C THR A 127 -4.27 9.21 -6.98
N CYS A 128 -2.95 9.35 -7.16
CA CYS A 128 -2.27 10.60 -7.44
C CYS A 128 -1.65 10.56 -8.83
N ASP A 129 -1.73 11.67 -9.57
CA ASP A 129 -1.19 11.76 -10.93
C ASP A 129 0.22 12.37 -11.00
N ASP A 130 0.69 13.04 -9.94
CA ASP A 130 1.99 13.74 -9.94
C ASP A 130 3.17 12.75 -9.84
N PRO A 131 4.02 12.60 -10.89
CA PRO A 131 5.15 11.69 -10.87
C PRO A 131 6.22 12.05 -9.84
N GLN A 132 6.36 13.32 -9.47
CA GLN A 132 7.31 13.79 -8.46
C GLN A 132 6.87 13.34 -7.06
N LEU A 133 5.58 13.50 -6.75
CA LEU A 133 4.98 13.01 -5.51
C LEU A 133 5.13 11.49 -5.38
N ILE A 134 4.79 10.74 -6.43
CA ILE A 134 4.91 9.28 -6.42
C ILE A 134 6.37 8.85 -6.22
N THR A 135 7.30 9.51 -6.91
CA THR A 135 8.74 9.22 -6.75
C THR A 135 9.21 9.51 -5.32
N HIS A 136 8.75 10.60 -4.72
CA HIS A 136 9.01 10.96 -3.32
C HIS A 136 8.50 9.89 -2.36
N ILE A 137 7.25 9.46 -2.51
CA ILE A 137 6.65 8.38 -1.71
C ILE A 137 7.45 7.08 -1.85
N ILE A 138 7.83 6.69 -3.08
CA ILE A 138 8.69 5.52 -3.31
C ILE A 138 10.02 5.63 -2.56
N GLN A 139 10.68 6.81 -2.56
CA GLN A 139 11.91 6.99 -1.80
C GLN A 139 11.68 6.87 -0.29
N LYS A 140 10.58 7.42 0.23
CA LYS A 140 10.23 7.32 1.65
C LYS A 140 9.94 5.88 2.06
N VAL A 141 9.23 5.10 1.24
CA VAL A 141 8.97 3.68 1.48
C VAL A 141 10.25 2.85 1.45
N LEU A 142 11.14 3.10 0.48
CA LEU A 142 12.46 2.44 0.45
C LEU A 142 13.29 2.71 1.72
N LYS A 143 13.16 3.90 2.32
CA LYS A 143 13.90 4.30 3.51
C LYS A 143 13.25 3.86 4.82
N HIS A 144 11.92 3.90 4.89
CA HIS A 144 11.16 3.78 6.13
C HIS A 144 10.23 2.56 6.18
N GLY A 145 10.18 1.76 5.11
CA GLY A 145 9.31 0.62 4.96
C GLY A 145 7.87 0.98 4.61
N ILE A 146 7.04 -0.04 4.37
CA ILE A 146 5.63 0.14 3.97
C ILE A 146 4.78 0.83 5.05
N SER A 147 5.23 0.79 6.31
CA SER A 147 4.60 1.55 7.41
C SER A 147 4.44 3.04 7.09
N TYR A 148 5.36 3.61 6.30
CA TYR A 148 5.27 5.00 5.86
C TYR A 148 3.94 5.29 5.14
N SER A 149 3.53 4.44 4.19
CA SER A 149 2.30 4.64 3.42
C SER A 149 1.04 4.50 4.28
N ILE A 150 1.07 3.61 5.28
CA ILE A 150 -0.03 3.44 6.24
C ILE A 150 -0.21 4.72 7.05
N TYR A 151 0.85 5.23 7.67
CA TYR A 151 0.78 6.47 8.45
C TYR A 151 0.45 7.68 7.58
N LEU A 152 0.96 7.74 6.36
CA LEU A 152 0.65 8.82 5.43
C LEU A 152 -0.84 8.86 5.09
N PHE A 153 -1.45 7.70 4.81
CA PHE A 153 -2.87 7.62 4.52
C PHE A 153 -3.73 8.00 5.73
N VAL A 154 -3.42 7.48 6.93
CA VAL A 154 -4.13 7.86 8.15
C VAL A 154 -4.01 9.35 8.45
N ALA A 155 -2.81 9.91 8.31
CA ALA A 155 -2.57 11.35 8.49
C ALA A 155 -3.32 12.22 7.48
N LEU A 156 -3.56 11.69 6.28
CA LEU A 156 -4.33 12.35 5.24
C LEU A 156 -5.82 12.35 5.58
N CYS A 157 -6.38 11.23 6.06
CA CYS A 157 -7.78 11.13 6.50
C CYS A 157 -8.14 12.18 7.56
N VAL A 158 -7.19 12.54 8.44
CA VAL A 158 -7.40 13.50 9.53
C VAL A 158 -7.04 14.95 9.16
N GLN A 159 -6.61 15.23 7.92
CA GLN A 159 -6.46 16.60 7.44
C GLN A 159 -7.83 17.29 7.37
N PRO A 160 -7.93 18.61 7.59
CA PRO A 160 -9.20 19.32 7.66
C PRO A 160 -10.18 18.99 6.51
N ASP A 161 -9.72 19.00 5.27
CA ASP A 161 -10.57 18.77 4.09
C ASP A 161 -11.08 17.32 4.02
N CYS A 162 -10.20 16.35 4.23
CA CYS A 162 -10.57 14.92 4.21
C CYS A 162 -11.43 14.56 5.41
N ARG A 163 -11.09 15.09 6.59
CA ARG A 163 -11.84 14.92 7.83
C ARG A 163 -13.26 15.45 7.69
N THR A 164 -13.43 16.63 7.11
CA THR A 164 -14.76 17.21 6.85
C THR A 164 -15.56 16.31 5.91
N LEU A 165 -14.97 15.88 4.79
CA LEU A 165 -15.60 14.97 3.83
C LEU A 165 -16.11 13.67 4.50
N ILE A 166 -15.32 13.08 5.40
CA ILE A 166 -15.70 11.84 6.10
C ILE A 166 -16.82 12.08 7.12
N LEU A 167 -16.83 13.25 7.79
CA LEU A 167 -17.82 13.60 8.82
C LEU A 167 -19.16 14.04 8.23
N GLU A 168 -19.19 14.55 6.99
CA GLU A 168 -20.42 14.92 6.28
C GLU A 168 -21.17 13.70 5.72
N ALA A 169 -20.48 12.56 5.56
CA ALA A 169 -21.10 11.32 5.10
C ALA A 169 -22.09 10.78 6.14
N SER A 170 -23.26 10.35 5.66
CA SER A 170 -24.42 10.08 6.51
C SER A 170 -24.66 8.59 6.78
N ASP A 171 -24.13 7.71 5.92
CA ASP A 171 -24.28 6.26 6.01
C ASP A 171 -22.96 5.51 5.73
N PRO A 172 -22.89 4.18 6.00
CA PRO A 172 -21.68 3.41 5.79
C PRO A 172 -21.11 3.44 4.36
N ASP A 173 -21.95 3.53 3.34
CA ASP A 173 -21.52 3.50 1.94
C ASP A 173 -20.93 4.86 1.56
N GLU A 174 -21.56 5.97 1.98
CA GLU A 174 -21.02 7.32 1.81
C GLU A 174 -19.68 7.48 2.55
N ILE A 175 -19.56 6.95 3.77
CA ILE A 175 -18.31 7.00 4.54
C ILE A 175 -17.22 6.20 3.82
N TYR A 176 -17.55 5.01 3.33
CA TYR A 176 -16.62 4.18 2.57
C TYR A 176 -16.15 4.89 1.29
N MET A 177 -17.06 5.54 0.57
CA MET A 177 -16.75 6.32 -0.63
C MET A 177 -15.90 7.56 -0.32
N ALA A 178 -16.19 8.27 0.78
CA ALA A 178 -15.36 9.38 1.25
C ALA A 178 -13.92 8.91 1.51
N LEU A 179 -13.76 7.79 2.22
CA LEU A 179 -12.46 7.21 2.55
C LEU A 179 -11.66 6.75 1.32
N ILE A 180 -12.30 6.12 0.32
CA ILE A 180 -11.64 5.74 -0.94
C ILE A 180 -11.03 6.97 -1.64
N ASN A 181 -11.75 8.09 -1.61
CA ASN A 181 -11.34 9.31 -2.30
C ASN A 181 -10.28 10.13 -1.54
N VAL A 182 -9.93 9.75 -0.30
CA VAL A 182 -8.91 10.47 0.48
C VAL A 182 -7.55 10.44 -0.23
N GLY A 183 -7.18 9.30 -0.83
CA GLY A 183 -5.87 9.15 -1.46
C GLY A 183 -5.57 10.17 -2.56
N SER A 184 -6.60 10.61 -3.30
CA SER A 184 -6.45 11.60 -4.39
C SER A 184 -6.35 13.04 -3.91
N LYS A 185 -6.49 13.28 -2.59
CA LYS A 185 -6.30 14.59 -1.97
C LYS A 185 -4.84 14.87 -1.61
N LEU A 186 -3.94 13.90 -1.77
CA LEU A 186 -2.51 14.11 -1.54
C LEU A 186 -1.87 14.76 -2.76
N ASP A 187 -1.13 15.84 -2.54
CA ASP A 187 -0.41 16.57 -3.58
C ASP A 187 0.95 17.09 -3.05
N MET A 188 1.71 17.74 -3.93
CA MET A 188 3.02 18.31 -3.57
C MET A 188 2.93 19.52 -2.62
N GLU A 189 1.78 20.19 -2.54
CA GLU A 189 1.59 21.36 -1.68
C GLU A 189 1.36 20.92 -0.22
N ASN A 190 0.62 19.84 -0.02
CA ASN A 190 0.25 19.36 1.31
C ASN A 190 1.11 18.22 1.86
N ILE A 191 1.91 17.52 1.03
CA ILE A 191 2.70 16.34 1.46
C ILE A 191 3.54 16.58 2.71
N SER A 192 4.17 17.75 2.84
CA SER A 192 5.03 18.06 4.00
C SER A 192 4.24 18.15 5.32
N ILE A 193 3.03 18.70 5.26
CA ILE A 193 2.13 18.81 6.43
C ILE A 193 1.61 17.42 6.79
N VAL A 194 1.19 16.63 5.79
CA VAL A 194 0.71 15.26 5.99
C VAL A 194 1.82 14.38 6.58
N GLU A 195 3.06 14.49 6.09
CA GLU A 195 4.21 13.76 6.64
C GLU A 195 4.50 14.14 8.11
N MET A 196 4.39 15.42 8.46
CA MET A 196 4.56 15.88 9.83
C MET A 196 3.50 15.26 10.76
N HIS A 197 2.24 15.24 10.34
CA HIS A 197 1.16 14.59 11.09
C HIS A 197 1.36 13.06 11.16
N ALA A 198 1.77 12.42 10.07
CA ALA A 198 2.09 10.99 10.02
C ALA A 198 3.17 10.61 11.04
N ASN A 199 4.23 11.43 11.15
CA ASN A 199 5.29 11.21 12.13
C ASN A 199 4.80 11.38 13.58
N LYS A 200 3.88 12.33 13.83
CA LYS A 200 3.25 12.50 15.15
C LYS A 200 2.38 11.30 15.51
N ILE A 201 1.53 10.83 14.60
CA ILE A 201 0.70 9.63 14.82
C ILE A 201 1.61 8.42 15.06
N LYS A 202 2.69 8.27 14.29
CA LYS A 202 3.65 7.18 14.47
C LYS A 202 4.36 7.19 15.83
N SER A 203 4.71 8.37 16.36
CA SER A 203 5.37 8.43 17.67
C SER A 203 4.41 8.15 18.82
N GLN A 204 3.13 8.52 18.68
CA GLN A 204 2.10 8.30 19.69
C GLN A 204 1.53 6.87 19.64
N HIS A 205 1.38 6.32 18.43
CA HIS A 205 0.75 5.03 18.16
C HIS A 205 1.61 4.21 17.18
N PRO A 206 2.75 3.65 17.63
CA PRO A 206 3.55 2.73 16.83
C PRO A 206 2.73 1.51 16.39
N LEU A 207 2.87 1.03 15.15
CA LEU A 207 2.10 -0.13 14.67
C LEU A 207 2.26 -1.35 15.57
N SER A 208 3.42 -1.53 16.19
CA SER A 208 3.70 -2.62 17.13
C SER A 208 2.85 -2.60 18.41
N SER A 209 2.20 -1.49 18.74
CA SER A 209 1.27 -1.41 19.88
C SER A 209 -0.18 -1.75 19.53
N LEU A 210 -0.49 -1.94 18.23
CA LEU A 210 -1.83 -2.27 17.77
C LEU A 210 -2.15 -3.75 18.01
N GLU A 211 -3.40 -4.06 18.36
CA GLU A 211 -3.86 -5.43 18.56
C GLU A 211 -3.78 -6.22 17.26
N SER A 212 -4.25 -5.63 16.15
CA SER A 212 -4.18 -6.24 14.81
C SER A 212 -2.75 -6.54 14.36
N PHE A 213 -1.74 -5.80 14.84
CA PHE A 213 -0.33 -6.06 14.50
C PHE A 213 0.21 -7.37 15.09
N SER A 214 -0.38 -7.85 16.18
CA SER A 214 -0.03 -9.16 16.75
C SER A 214 -0.35 -10.30 15.79
N GLN A 215 -1.41 -10.15 14.98
CA GLN A 215 -1.88 -11.14 14.01
C GLN A 215 -1.04 -11.17 12.74
N ILE A 216 -0.27 -10.11 12.47
CA ILE A 216 0.57 -10.00 11.27
C ILE A 216 1.67 -11.07 11.32
N SER A 217 1.89 -11.74 10.19
CA SER A 217 2.92 -12.76 10.10
C SER A 217 4.31 -12.25 10.49
N GLN A 218 5.09 -13.04 11.24
CA GLN A 218 6.49 -12.71 11.56
C GLN A 218 7.36 -12.50 10.30
N TYR A 219 6.93 -13.08 9.17
CA TYR A 219 7.57 -12.93 7.87
C TYR A 219 7.02 -11.76 7.05
N SER A 220 6.12 -10.93 7.58
CA SER A 220 5.58 -9.76 6.87
C SER A 220 6.66 -8.70 6.64
N VAL A 221 6.56 -7.93 5.54
CA VAL A 221 7.42 -6.75 5.30
C VAL A 221 7.35 -5.71 6.41
N LEU A 222 6.26 -5.68 7.20
CA LEU A 222 6.16 -4.80 8.36
C LEU A 222 7.09 -5.19 9.51
N LYS A 223 7.45 -6.48 9.60
CA LYS A 223 8.35 -7.01 10.65
C LYS A 223 9.77 -7.26 10.12
N THR A 224 9.93 -7.50 8.82
CA THR A 224 11.23 -7.85 8.23
C THR A 224 11.78 -6.81 7.24
N GLY A 225 11.00 -5.81 6.83
CA GLY A 225 11.35 -4.94 5.69
C GLY A 225 12.61 -4.09 5.88
N SER A 226 13.06 -3.91 7.11
CA SER A 226 14.32 -3.24 7.47
C SER A 226 15.51 -4.20 7.68
N LEU A 227 15.29 -5.53 7.65
CA LEU A 227 16.24 -6.54 8.14
C LEU A 227 16.90 -7.41 7.05
N THR A 228 16.68 -7.17 5.75
CA THR A 228 16.90 -8.22 4.74
C THR A 228 18.14 -8.06 3.84
N ASN A 229 19.12 -8.95 4.03
CA ASN A 229 20.01 -9.44 2.96
C ASN A 229 19.25 -10.44 2.05
N THR A 230 19.71 -10.62 0.80
CA THR A 230 19.01 -11.35 -0.29
C THR A 230 18.62 -12.80 0.02
N ASN A 231 19.37 -13.54 0.82
CA ASN A 231 19.02 -14.94 1.17
C ASN A 231 17.83 -15.02 2.13
N THR A 232 17.67 -14.05 3.02
CA THR A 232 16.53 -13.97 3.96
C THR A 232 15.24 -13.64 3.23
N VAL A 233 15.32 -12.83 2.16
CA VAL A 233 14.18 -12.47 1.31
C VAL A 233 13.50 -13.71 0.73
N MET A 234 14.26 -14.60 0.09
CA MET A 234 13.68 -15.79 -0.57
C MET A 234 13.01 -16.75 0.42
N PHE A 235 13.54 -16.86 1.65
CA PHE A 235 12.89 -17.62 2.71
C PHE A 235 11.57 -16.96 3.13
N THR A 236 11.56 -15.65 3.37
CA THR A 236 10.34 -14.93 3.78
C THR A 236 9.24 -14.98 2.71
N VAL A 237 9.57 -14.88 1.42
CA VAL A 237 8.61 -14.99 0.32
C VAL A 237 7.86 -16.32 0.39
N ARG A 238 8.56 -17.43 0.66
CA ARG A 238 7.95 -18.77 0.73
C ARG A 238 7.07 -19.02 1.94
N GLN A 239 7.15 -18.16 2.96
CA GLN A 239 6.44 -18.35 4.23
C GLN A 239 5.24 -17.40 4.39
N ILE A 240 5.15 -16.34 3.59
CA ILE A 240 3.97 -15.46 3.59
C ILE A 240 2.78 -16.21 2.98
N GLY A 241 1.62 -16.15 3.65
CA GLY A 241 0.38 -16.79 3.22
C GLY A 241 0.30 -18.30 3.54
N LYS A 242 1.30 -18.87 4.23
CA LYS A 242 1.20 -20.21 4.81
C LYS A 242 0.67 -20.13 6.24
N PRO A 243 -0.14 -21.11 6.69
CA PRO A 243 -0.49 -21.21 8.11
C PRO A 243 0.79 -21.35 8.93
N GLN A 244 0.85 -20.62 10.05
CA GLN A 244 1.96 -20.66 11.02
C GLN A 244 1.87 -21.90 11.92
#